data_AF-A0A7X7LPI6-F1
#
_entry.id   AF-A0A7X7LPI6-F1
#
_cell.length_a   1.000
_cell.length_b   1.000
_cell.length_c   1.000
_cell.angle_alpha   90.00
_cell.angle_beta   90.00
_cell.angle_gamma   90.00
#
_symmetry.space_group_name_H-M   'P 1'
#
loop_
_entity.id
_entity.type
_entity.pdbx_description
1 polymer ?
#
loop_
_entity_poly.entity_id
_entity_poly.type
_entity_poly.pdbx_seq_one_letter_code
_entity_poly.pdbx_strand_id
1 'polypeptide(L)'
;MRENADSRILNDDFFYSWEKELQQRRQLRNAGARDSFLSIDSKEELELLWRALYYTGHRDVFWAVLVRHLHLSLVLNWLTANDDRWDEFLAYLPAHFSKNKPDKKNLQHLVHLFAEKFQGRFQAITAFLDAADCSYLASRSANPKFRELIQQRLRFLQEQRNLFFYGLEEQITNTSMPSLHGDKIKLLTAGLELMQIDLESKEYRLDLKLEIAATFFRAGMIADSLALIIEAVNLPSAELNTTRMAENKVLAKLLRKAAAIYSLIYRPDSAGSVYSQIYHDYFPFLDPDPATLKYFAVYDLLKISRDSATIFPLYQIAFEAEMIRVDRNSEYLLLSKADLDEGLSAARIAELKTMVEQKLISLPHEAFITMQMIGLLMDKGLADPRLLADFLWEKSMELFYWVPSRLFIDPSFLQNHGPFIKDESREEGERILSARTALNNNGDNRVELYLEWLKNKDMDRMRHITAGHFLGVL
;
A
#
# COMPACT_ATOMS: atom_id res chain seq x y z
N MET A 1 -20.01 85.17 -22.99
CA MET A 1 -19.07 84.12 -23.42
C MET A 1 -18.16 83.77 -22.26
N ARG A 2 -18.49 82.73 -21.49
CA ARG A 2 -17.57 81.93 -20.65
C ARG A 2 -18.43 80.89 -19.93
N GLU A 3 -18.80 79.86 -20.68
CA GLU A 3 -19.20 78.56 -20.15
C GLU A 3 -18.19 77.53 -20.67
N ASN A 4 -17.95 76.51 -19.86
CA ASN A 4 -17.26 75.25 -20.18
C ASN A 4 -15.74 75.23 -20.23
N ALA A 5 -15.10 75.28 -19.05
CA ALA A 5 -13.73 74.78 -18.87
C ALA A 5 -13.56 73.71 -17.77
N ASP A 6 -14.51 73.56 -16.83
CA ASP A 6 -14.35 72.65 -15.68
C ASP A 6 -14.91 71.23 -15.85
N SER A 7 -15.54 70.90 -16.99
CA SER A 7 -16.12 69.56 -17.22
C SER A 7 -15.19 68.58 -17.97
N ARG A 8 -13.99 69.00 -18.38
CA ARG A 8 -13.04 68.13 -19.13
C ARG A 8 -12.03 67.41 -18.24
N ILE A 9 -11.62 68.00 -17.12
CA ILE A 9 -10.58 67.43 -16.24
C ILE A 9 -11.10 66.23 -15.44
N LEU A 10 -12.41 66.17 -15.14
CA LEU A 10 -13.03 65.03 -14.46
C LEU A 10 -13.29 63.82 -15.37
N ASN A 11 -13.31 64.00 -16.69
CA ASN A 11 -13.57 62.90 -17.63
C ASN A 11 -12.29 62.16 -18.01
N ASP A 12 -11.20 62.86 -18.35
CA ASP A 12 -9.98 62.19 -18.82
C ASP A 12 -9.33 61.31 -17.74
N ASP A 13 -9.42 61.70 -16.46
CA ASP A 13 -8.87 60.94 -15.33
C ASP A 13 -9.73 59.70 -14.99
N PHE A 14 -11.05 59.79 -15.17
CA PHE A 14 -11.97 58.66 -15.02
C PHE A 14 -11.82 57.64 -16.15
N PHE A 15 -11.72 58.10 -17.41
CA PHE A 15 -11.50 57.21 -18.55
C PHE A 15 -10.13 56.54 -18.48
N TYR A 16 -9.08 57.27 -18.08
CA TYR A 16 -7.74 56.72 -17.92
C TYR A 16 -7.67 55.68 -16.79
N SER A 17 -8.29 55.95 -15.64
CA SER A 17 -8.37 54.97 -14.54
C SER A 17 -9.17 53.73 -14.93
N TRP A 18 -10.26 53.89 -15.69
CA TRP A 18 -11.05 52.78 -16.21
C TRP A 18 -10.27 51.93 -17.24
N GLU A 19 -9.53 52.56 -18.15
CA GLU A 19 -8.72 51.86 -19.15
C GLU A 19 -7.58 51.08 -18.48
N LYS A 20 -6.92 51.67 -17.47
CA LYS A 20 -5.91 51.01 -16.65
C LYS A 20 -6.49 49.82 -15.89
N GLU A 21 -7.67 49.96 -15.29
CA GLU A 21 -8.36 48.86 -14.61
C GLU A 21 -8.74 47.74 -15.60
N LEU A 22 -9.20 48.09 -16.80
CA LEU A 22 -9.54 47.12 -17.85
C LEU A 22 -8.31 46.32 -18.30
N GLN A 23 -7.16 46.97 -18.45
CA GLN A 23 -5.90 46.29 -18.75
C GLN A 23 -5.49 45.33 -17.63
N GLN A 24 -5.61 45.73 -16.36
CA GLN A 24 -5.34 44.86 -15.20
C GLN A 24 -6.27 43.64 -15.17
N ARG A 25 -7.58 43.83 -15.42
CA ARG A 25 -8.55 42.73 -15.49
C ARG A 25 -8.21 41.76 -16.64
N ARG A 26 -7.75 42.26 -17.80
CA ARG A 26 -7.31 41.42 -18.93
C ARG A 26 -6.06 40.62 -18.57
N GLN A 27 -5.08 41.23 -17.91
CA GLN A 27 -3.87 40.55 -17.46
C GLN A 27 -4.20 39.42 -16.46
N LEU A 28 -5.06 39.69 -15.47
CA LEU A 28 -5.49 38.69 -14.48
C LEU A 28 -6.22 37.50 -15.11
N ARG A 29 -7.07 37.73 -16.11
CA ARG A 29 -7.76 36.65 -16.85
C ARG A 29 -6.79 35.80 -17.67
N ASN A 30 -5.84 36.43 -18.36
CA ASN A 30 -4.86 35.72 -19.19
C ASN A 30 -3.82 34.97 -18.34
N ALA A 31 -3.50 35.46 -17.14
CA ALA A 31 -2.66 34.77 -16.16
C ALA A 31 -3.36 33.61 -15.45
N GLY A 32 -4.70 33.54 -15.56
CA GLY A 32 -5.64 32.73 -14.76
C GLY A 32 -5.59 31.21 -14.88
N ALA A 33 -4.42 30.62 -15.18
CA ALA A 33 -4.22 29.18 -15.09
C ALA A 33 -2.80 28.76 -14.65
N ARG A 34 -1.83 29.69 -14.53
CA ARG A 34 -0.41 29.33 -14.36
C ARG A 34 0.26 29.84 -13.08
N ASP A 35 -0.21 30.93 -12.46
CA ASP A 35 0.55 31.55 -11.36
C ASP A 35 -0.06 31.37 -9.97
N SER A 36 0.77 30.78 -9.11
CA SER A 36 0.59 30.53 -7.68
C SER A 36 0.69 31.77 -6.80
N PHE A 37 0.67 32.99 -7.36
CA PHE A 37 1.18 34.21 -6.70
C PHE A 37 0.21 35.40 -6.62
N LEU A 38 -1.10 35.18 -6.70
CA LEU A 38 -2.06 36.26 -6.44
C LEU A 38 -2.18 36.49 -4.91
N SER A 39 -1.50 37.51 -4.39
CA SER A 39 -1.65 38.01 -3.02
C SER A 39 -2.86 38.94 -2.91
N ILE A 40 -3.47 39.00 -1.73
CA ILE A 40 -4.54 39.95 -1.40
C ILE A 40 -4.03 40.86 -0.29
N ASP A 41 -3.59 42.07 -0.64
CA ASP A 41 -2.99 43.00 0.31
C ASP A 41 -3.96 44.14 0.69
N SER A 42 -4.97 44.41 -0.16
CA SER A 42 -5.97 45.46 0.06
C SER A 42 -7.41 45.09 -0.32
N LYS A 43 -8.39 45.88 0.14
CA LYS A 43 -9.81 45.70 -0.21
C LYS A 43 -10.05 45.97 -1.69
N GLU A 44 -9.32 46.94 -2.25
CA GLU A 44 -9.39 47.36 -3.64
C GLU A 44 -8.91 46.25 -4.58
N GLU A 45 -7.86 45.52 -4.19
CA GLU A 45 -7.39 44.33 -4.92
C GLU A 45 -8.37 43.17 -4.86
N LEU A 46 -8.99 42.92 -3.70
CA LEU A 46 -10.03 41.90 -3.57
C LEU A 46 -11.24 42.21 -4.47
N GLU A 47 -11.69 43.47 -4.50
CA GLU A 47 -12.77 43.93 -5.40
C GLU A 47 -12.35 43.90 -6.88
N LEU A 48 -11.08 44.14 -7.19
CA LEU A 48 -10.54 43.98 -8.54
C LEU A 48 -10.56 42.51 -8.97
N LEU A 49 -10.12 41.57 -8.11
CA LEU A 49 -10.16 40.14 -8.36
C LEU A 49 -11.60 39.63 -8.55
N TRP A 50 -12.53 40.09 -7.70
CA TRP A 50 -13.96 39.80 -7.85
C TRP A 50 -14.45 40.24 -9.24
N ARG A 51 -14.24 41.50 -9.61
CA ARG A 51 -14.68 42.03 -10.92
C ARG A 51 -13.94 41.42 -12.12
N ALA A 52 -12.70 40.95 -11.93
CA ALA A 52 -11.87 40.37 -12.98
C ALA A 52 -12.22 38.90 -13.27
N LEU A 53 -12.45 38.10 -12.22
CA LEU A 53 -12.50 36.63 -12.29
C LEU A 53 -13.89 36.06 -12.04
N TYR A 54 -14.68 36.63 -11.11
CA TYR A 54 -15.95 36.05 -10.68
C TYR A 54 -17.02 36.04 -11.79
N TYR A 55 -17.18 37.17 -12.50
CA TYR A 55 -18.12 37.31 -13.61
C TYR A 55 -17.60 36.74 -14.94
N THR A 56 -16.52 35.96 -14.88
CA THR A 56 -15.92 35.30 -16.05
C THR A 56 -15.94 33.79 -15.84
N GLY A 57 -15.63 33.02 -16.90
CA GLY A 57 -15.51 31.56 -16.80
C GLY A 57 -14.42 31.05 -15.82
N HIS A 58 -13.74 31.93 -15.08
CA HIS A 58 -12.69 31.63 -14.11
C HIS A 58 -13.15 31.74 -12.64
N ARG A 59 -14.45 31.54 -12.37
CA ARG A 59 -15.03 31.61 -11.02
C ARG A 59 -14.34 30.67 -10.02
N ASP A 60 -13.96 29.47 -10.44
CA ASP A 60 -13.26 28.49 -9.59
C ASP A 60 -11.89 28.99 -9.13
N VAL A 61 -11.15 29.69 -10.00
CA VAL A 61 -9.84 30.27 -9.69
C VAL A 61 -9.98 31.34 -8.62
N PHE A 62 -11.01 32.18 -8.72
CA PHE A 62 -11.33 33.19 -7.71
C PHE A 62 -11.58 32.54 -6.34
N TRP A 63 -12.44 31.53 -6.27
CA TRP A 63 -12.73 30.86 -5.01
C TRP A 63 -11.51 30.13 -4.42
N ALA A 64 -10.69 29.49 -5.25
CA ALA A 64 -9.44 28.87 -4.79
C ALA A 64 -8.46 29.88 -4.19
N VAL A 65 -8.36 31.09 -4.75
CA VAL A 65 -7.54 32.18 -4.19
C VAL A 65 -8.07 32.59 -2.81
N LEU A 66 -9.39 32.72 -2.64
CA LEU A 66 -9.98 33.03 -1.35
C LEU A 66 -9.73 31.96 -0.29
N VAL A 67 -9.80 30.67 -0.65
CA VAL A 67 -9.50 29.57 0.28
C VAL A 67 -8.08 29.69 0.85
N ARG A 68 -7.09 30.05 0.03
CA ARG A 68 -5.69 30.22 0.47
C ARG A 68 -5.52 31.42 1.40
N HIS A 69 -6.37 32.43 1.26
CA HIS A 69 -6.30 33.69 2.01
C HIS A 69 -7.35 33.79 3.13
N LEU A 70 -7.98 32.68 3.54
CA LEU A 70 -8.94 32.65 4.66
C LEU A 70 -8.34 33.08 6.00
N HIS A 71 -7.01 33.11 6.11
CA HIS A 71 -6.30 33.61 7.27
C HIS A 71 -6.36 35.14 7.41
N LEU A 72 -6.70 35.87 6.33
CA LEU A 72 -6.83 37.32 6.34
C LEU A 72 -8.23 37.73 6.83
N SER A 73 -8.30 38.58 7.85
CA SER A 73 -9.56 39.13 8.36
C SER A 73 -10.33 39.92 7.30
N LEU A 74 -9.62 40.58 6.38
CA LEU A 74 -10.19 41.27 5.23
C LEU A 74 -11.07 40.33 4.38
N VAL A 75 -10.57 39.14 4.07
CA VAL A 75 -11.26 38.14 3.26
C VAL A 75 -12.49 37.60 4.00
N LEU A 76 -12.34 37.27 5.29
CA LEU A 76 -13.44 36.79 6.12
C LEU A 76 -14.57 37.82 6.25
N ASN A 77 -14.24 39.09 6.50
CA ASN A 77 -15.21 40.16 6.63
C ASN A 77 -15.89 40.47 5.29
N TRP A 78 -15.14 40.43 4.18
CA TRP A 78 -15.69 40.64 2.85
C TRP A 78 -16.62 39.50 2.42
N LEU A 79 -16.29 38.26 2.80
CA LEU A 79 -17.11 37.09 2.49
C LEU A 79 -18.42 37.09 3.28
N THR A 80 -18.35 37.41 4.58
CA THR A 80 -19.52 37.43 5.48
C THR A 80 -20.39 38.69 5.35
N ALA A 81 -19.93 39.72 4.63
CA ALA A 81 -20.70 40.94 4.37
C ALA A 81 -21.91 40.74 3.45
N ASN A 82 -21.98 39.64 2.69
CA ASN A 82 -23.09 39.33 1.79
C ASN A 82 -23.46 37.84 1.90
N ASP A 83 -24.73 37.57 2.23
CA ASP A 83 -25.22 36.22 2.50
C ASP A 83 -25.24 35.31 1.26
N ASP A 84 -25.55 35.85 0.07
CA ASP A 84 -25.56 35.07 -1.17
C ASP A 84 -24.14 34.64 -1.54
N ARG A 85 -23.19 35.58 -1.43
CA ARG A 85 -21.76 35.31 -1.66
C ARG A 85 -21.21 34.28 -0.69
N TRP A 86 -21.61 34.36 0.57
CA TRP A 86 -21.20 33.41 1.60
C TRP A 86 -21.77 32.01 1.31
N ASP A 87 -23.05 31.90 0.94
CA ASP A 87 -23.66 30.62 0.58
C ASP A 87 -22.97 29.97 -0.63
N GLU A 88 -22.70 30.74 -1.68
CA GLU A 88 -22.03 30.27 -2.88
C GLU A 88 -20.59 29.80 -2.61
N PHE A 89 -19.87 30.51 -1.74
CA PHE A 89 -18.55 30.06 -1.30
C PHE A 89 -18.63 28.74 -0.53
N LEU A 90 -19.56 28.62 0.42
CA LEU A 90 -19.76 27.38 1.17
C LEU A 90 -20.20 26.22 0.26
N ALA A 91 -20.95 26.51 -0.81
CA ALA A 91 -21.33 25.52 -1.82
C ALA A 91 -20.14 25.04 -2.68
N TYR A 92 -19.14 25.89 -2.88
CA TYR A 92 -17.91 25.56 -3.62
C TYR A 92 -16.94 24.68 -2.83
N LEU A 93 -16.84 24.87 -1.52
CA LEU A 93 -15.86 24.19 -0.66
C LEU A 93 -15.84 22.66 -0.77
N PRO A 94 -16.98 21.93 -0.81
CA PRO A 94 -16.98 20.48 -1.00
C PRO A 94 -16.23 20.02 -2.26
N ALA A 95 -16.47 20.67 -3.40
CA ALA A 95 -15.83 20.34 -4.68
C ALA A 95 -14.35 20.73 -4.71
N HIS A 96 -13.96 21.73 -3.93
CA HIS A 96 -12.56 22.10 -3.75
C HIS A 96 -11.82 21.10 -2.84
N PHE A 97 -12.43 20.72 -1.71
CA PHE A 97 -11.85 19.75 -0.77
C PHE A 97 -11.76 18.34 -1.35
N SER A 98 -12.63 17.98 -2.29
CA SER A 98 -12.49 16.71 -3.01
C SER A 98 -11.23 16.64 -3.88
N LYS A 99 -10.76 17.77 -4.42
CA LYS A 99 -9.58 17.84 -5.30
C LYS A 99 -8.29 18.17 -4.56
N ASN A 100 -8.39 19.00 -3.52
CA ASN A 100 -7.26 19.49 -2.72
C ASN A 100 -7.51 19.20 -1.24
N LYS A 101 -6.74 18.29 -0.64
CA LYS A 101 -6.88 17.97 0.80
C LYS A 101 -6.69 19.26 1.62
N PRO A 102 -7.63 19.60 2.53
CA PRO A 102 -7.54 20.84 3.29
C PRO A 102 -6.39 20.81 4.31
N ASP A 103 -5.60 21.88 4.36
CA ASP A 103 -4.62 22.08 5.42
C ASP A 103 -5.30 22.36 6.77
N LYS A 104 -4.68 21.87 7.87
CA LYS A 104 -5.19 22.07 9.25
C LYS A 104 -5.45 23.54 9.60
N LYS A 105 -4.66 24.47 9.05
CA LYS A 105 -4.86 25.93 9.24
C LYS A 105 -6.17 26.40 8.59
N ASN A 106 -6.46 25.94 7.37
CA ASN A 106 -7.68 26.29 6.64
C ASN A 106 -8.92 25.70 7.31
N LEU A 107 -8.81 24.50 7.89
CA LEU A 107 -9.87 23.88 8.69
C LEU A 107 -10.24 24.73 9.91
N GLN A 108 -9.28 25.35 10.59
CA GLN A 108 -9.59 26.22 11.74
C GLN A 108 -10.46 27.42 11.33
N HIS A 109 -10.29 27.96 10.12
CA HIS A 109 -11.12 29.06 9.62
C HIS A 109 -12.57 28.65 9.32
N LEU A 110 -12.85 27.37 9.10
CA LEU A 110 -14.23 26.87 9.00
C LEU A 110 -15.00 27.03 10.31
N VAL A 111 -14.31 26.99 11.46
CA VAL A 111 -14.93 27.26 12.77
C VAL A 111 -15.39 28.71 12.85
N HIS A 112 -14.61 29.64 12.31
CA HIS A 112 -14.95 31.08 12.29
C HIS A 112 -16.04 31.42 11.27
N LEU A 113 -16.14 30.65 10.18
CA LEU A 113 -17.18 30.80 9.16
C LEU A 113 -18.48 30.06 9.50
N PHE A 114 -18.57 29.39 10.64
CA PHE A 114 -19.79 28.66 10.98
C PHE A 114 -20.91 29.62 11.37
N ALA A 115 -22.02 29.55 10.63
CA ALA A 115 -23.27 30.20 10.98
C ALA A 115 -24.43 29.21 10.86
N GLU A 116 -25.32 29.24 11.84
CA GLU A 116 -26.43 28.27 11.95
C GLU A 116 -27.35 28.28 10.73
N LYS A 117 -27.51 29.44 10.08
CA LYS A 117 -28.30 29.61 8.86
C LYS A 117 -27.77 28.78 7.66
N PHE A 118 -26.49 28.38 7.68
CA PHE A 118 -25.87 27.57 6.63
C PHE A 118 -25.55 26.14 7.07
N GLN A 119 -26.26 25.62 8.08
CA GLN A 119 -26.03 24.28 8.62
C GLN A 119 -26.00 23.20 7.53
N GLY A 120 -26.90 23.26 6.53
CA GLY A 120 -26.92 22.30 5.41
C GLY A 120 -25.65 22.34 4.54
N ARG A 121 -25.05 23.51 4.34
CA ARG A 121 -23.77 23.63 3.63
C ARG A 121 -22.62 23.05 4.44
N PHE A 122 -22.61 23.31 5.74
CA PHE A 122 -21.61 22.73 6.64
C PHE A 122 -21.71 21.21 6.75
N GLN A 123 -22.92 20.63 6.75
CA GLN A 123 -23.10 19.18 6.66
C GLN A 123 -22.41 18.61 5.40
N ALA A 124 -22.65 19.24 4.24
CA ALA A 124 -22.00 18.84 3.00
C ALA A 124 -20.47 18.96 3.05
N ILE A 125 -19.93 20.00 3.69
CA ILE A 125 -18.49 20.17 3.88
C ILE A 125 -17.92 19.07 4.80
N THR A 126 -18.58 18.78 5.93
CA THR A 126 -18.08 17.79 6.90
C THR A 126 -18.10 16.35 6.39
N ALA A 127 -18.91 16.06 5.37
CA ALA A 127 -18.89 14.74 4.72
C ALA A 127 -17.52 14.40 4.12
N PHE A 128 -16.72 15.41 3.74
CA PHE A 128 -15.39 15.24 3.14
C PHE A 128 -14.24 15.25 4.16
N LEU A 129 -14.54 15.35 5.46
CA LEU A 129 -13.52 15.36 6.52
C LEU A 129 -13.27 13.96 7.08
N ASP A 130 -12.00 13.65 7.35
CA ASP A 130 -11.59 12.40 7.99
C ASP A 130 -11.71 12.46 9.52
N ALA A 131 -11.51 11.33 10.20
CA ALA A 131 -11.64 11.25 11.66
C ALA A 131 -10.61 12.13 12.40
N ALA A 132 -9.43 12.34 11.83
CA ALA A 132 -8.38 13.17 12.42
C ALA A 132 -8.73 14.66 12.30
N ASP A 133 -9.25 15.09 11.16
CA ASP A 133 -9.73 16.44 10.89
C ASP A 133 -10.96 16.77 11.76
N CYS A 134 -11.91 15.82 11.88
CA CYS A 134 -13.06 15.95 12.78
C CYS A 134 -12.64 16.07 14.24
N SER A 135 -11.68 15.24 14.70
CA SER A 135 -11.15 15.32 16.08
C SER A 135 -10.45 16.65 16.34
N TYR A 136 -9.67 17.12 15.36
CA TYR A 136 -9.00 18.42 15.42
C TYR A 136 -10.01 19.57 15.54
N LEU A 137 -11.04 19.61 14.69
CA LEU A 137 -12.08 20.63 14.71
C LEU A 137 -12.93 20.59 16.00
N ALA A 138 -13.27 19.40 16.49
CA ALA A 138 -14.02 19.23 17.74
C ALA A 138 -13.26 19.84 18.93
N SER A 139 -11.93 19.68 18.97
CA SER A 139 -11.07 20.23 20.03
C SER A 139 -10.92 21.77 19.98
N ARG A 140 -11.15 22.38 18.81
CA ARG A 140 -10.90 23.82 18.57
C ARG A 140 -12.15 24.67 18.45
N SER A 141 -13.33 24.08 18.24
CA SER A 141 -14.59 24.81 18.21
C SER A 141 -15.18 24.95 19.62
N ALA A 142 -15.74 26.11 19.95
CA ALA A 142 -16.56 26.34 21.13
C ALA A 142 -18.08 26.35 20.81
N ASN A 143 -18.46 26.29 19.54
CA ASN A 143 -19.86 26.34 19.13
C ASN A 143 -20.53 24.96 19.31
N PRO A 144 -21.62 24.85 20.09
CA PRO A 144 -22.26 23.58 20.40
C PRO A 144 -22.86 22.89 19.17
N LYS A 145 -23.51 23.63 18.25
CA LYS A 145 -24.12 23.06 17.05
C LYS A 145 -23.09 22.58 16.04
N PHE A 146 -21.97 23.29 15.91
CA PHE A 146 -20.86 22.83 15.07
C PHE A 146 -20.20 21.59 15.66
N ARG A 147 -19.98 21.54 16.99
CA ARG A 147 -19.49 20.34 17.67
C ARG A 147 -20.42 19.15 17.48
N GLU A 148 -21.72 19.36 17.58
CA GLU A 148 -22.72 18.30 17.36
C GLU A 148 -22.61 17.73 15.95
N LEU A 149 -22.51 18.58 14.93
CA LEU A 149 -22.38 18.17 13.53
C LEU A 149 -21.07 17.39 13.29
N ILE A 150 -19.95 17.84 13.86
CA ILE A 150 -18.66 17.14 13.79
C ILE A 150 -18.70 15.81 14.57
N GLN A 151 -19.34 15.77 15.74
CA GLN A 151 -19.49 14.56 16.54
C GLN A 151 -20.43 13.56 15.86
N GLN A 152 -21.49 14.00 15.18
CA GLN A 152 -22.36 13.14 14.38
C GLN A 152 -21.58 12.48 13.25
N ARG A 153 -20.75 13.23 12.52
CA ARG A 153 -19.85 12.66 11.50
C ARG A 153 -18.84 11.70 12.11
N LEU A 154 -18.25 12.05 13.25
CA LEU A 154 -17.27 11.20 13.94
C LEU A 154 -17.90 9.89 14.45
N ARG A 155 -19.12 9.95 15.00
CA ARG A 155 -19.91 8.78 15.37
C ARG A 155 -20.27 7.94 14.15
N PHE A 156 -20.72 8.56 13.06
CA PHE A 156 -20.99 7.86 11.81
C PHE A 156 -19.74 7.13 11.30
N LEU A 157 -18.57 7.76 11.33
CA LEU A 157 -17.30 7.13 10.95
C LEU A 157 -16.92 6.00 11.91
N GLN A 158 -17.18 6.14 13.21
CA GLN A 158 -16.97 5.09 14.21
C GLN A 158 -17.96 3.92 14.05
N GLU A 159 -19.23 4.20 13.80
CA GLU A 159 -20.30 3.23 13.59
C GLU A 159 -20.12 2.48 12.27
N GLN A 160 -19.72 3.16 11.19
CA GLN A 160 -19.27 2.48 9.98
C GLN A 160 -18.08 1.58 10.30
N ARG A 161 -17.06 2.10 11.00
CA ARG A 161 -15.91 1.27 11.39
C ARG A 161 -16.34 0.01 12.17
N ASN A 162 -17.30 0.15 13.09
CA ASN A 162 -17.80 -0.96 13.90
C ASN A 162 -18.71 -1.93 13.11
N LEU A 163 -19.55 -1.42 12.19
CA LEU A 163 -20.42 -2.25 11.33
C LEU A 163 -19.61 -3.08 10.33
N PHE A 164 -18.44 -2.59 9.89
CA PHE A 164 -17.57 -3.27 8.95
C PHE A 164 -16.67 -4.35 9.59
N PHE A 165 -16.50 -4.36 10.92
CA PHE A 165 -15.90 -5.49 11.64
C PHE A 165 -16.92 -6.63 11.82
N TYR A 166 -17.44 -7.24 10.74
CA TYR A 166 -18.16 -8.54 10.72
C TYR A 166 -18.96 -8.95 11.98
N GLY A 167 -19.76 -8.06 12.58
CA GLY A 167 -20.53 -8.38 13.80
C GLY A 167 -19.71 -8.78 15.03
N LEU A 168 -18.42 -8.41 15.10
CA LEU A 168 -17.57 -8.59 16.27
C LEU A 168 -17.70 -7.35 17.16
N GLU A 169 -18.51 -7.46 18.22
CA GLU A 169 -18.70 -6.39 19.22
C GLU A 169 -17.42 -6.09 20.03
N GLU A 170 -16.40 -6.94 19.95
CA GLU A 170 -15.16 -6.80 20.71
C GLU A 170 -14.05 -6.13 19.89
N GLN A 171 -13.51 -5.03 20.43
CA GLN A 171 -12.22 -4.51 19.97
C GLN A 171 -11.18 -5.63 20.12
N ILE A 172 -10.56 -6.03 19.01
CA ILE A 172 -9.41 -6.95 19.00
C ILE A 172 -8.27 -6.26 19.78
N THR A 173 -8.25 -6.50 21.08
CA THR A 173 -7.25 -6.00 22.01
C THR A 173 -6.34 -7.17 22.35
N ASN A 174 -5.05 -7.02 22.01
CA ASN A 174 -3.97 -7.98 22.27
C ASN A 174 -4.06 -9.34 21.57
N THR A 175 -3.92 -9.34 20.24
CA THR A 175 -3.46 -10.54 19.50
C THR A 175 -2.18 -10.20 18.75
N SER A 176 -1.03 -10.45 19.37
CA SER A 176 0.26 -10.36 18.67
C SER A 176 0.42 -11.63 17.83
N MET A 177 0.04 -11.58 16.55
CA MET A 177 0.33 -12.66 15.60
C MET A 177 1.57 -12.26 14.77
N PRO A 178 2.79 -12.66 15.17
CA PRO A 178 4.00 -12.25 14.48
C PRO A 178 4.05 -12.84 13.07
N SER A 179 4.64 -12.07 12.15
CA SER A 179 4.95 -12.47 10.78
C SER A 179 6.26 -11.81 10.34
N LEU A 180 6.76 -12.20 9.17
CA LEU A 180 7.95 -11.62 8.53
C LEU A 180 7.92 -10.08 8.42
N HIS A 181 6.73 -9.48 8.33
CA HIS A 181 6.55 -8.03 8.16
C HIS A 181 5.97 -7.32 9.40
N GLY A 182 5.99 -7.99 10.56
CA GLY A 182 5.40 -7.49 11.80
C GLY A 182 4.09 -8.19 12.14
N ASP A 183 3.21 -7.51 12.86
CA ASP A 183 1.95 -8.08 13.36
C ASP A 183 0.94 -8.24 12.21
N LYS A 184 0.55 -9.50 11.94
CA LYS A 184 -0.37 -9.85 10.85
C LYS A 184 -1.75 -9.21 11.02
N ILE A 185 -2.28 -9.17 12.24
CA ILE A 185 -3.60 -8.60 12.51
C ILE A 185 -3.58 -7.10 12.29
N LYS A 186 -2.53 -6.40 12.73
CA LYS A 186 -2.38 -4.96 12.46
C LYS A 186 -2.29 -4.66 10.96
N LEU A 187 -1.56 -5.49 10.21
CA LEU A 187 -1.46 -5.34 8.75
C LEU A 187 -2.81 -5.56 8.06
N LEU A 188 -3.57 -6.59 8.45
CA LEU A 188 -4.91 -6.83 7.91
C LEU A 188 -5.87 -5.68 8.21
N THR A 189 -5.90 -5.19 9.44
CA THR A 189 -6.73 -4.04 9.82
C THR A 189 -6.35 -2.80 9.02
N ALA A 190 -5.05 -2.50 8.87
CA ALA A 190 -4.60 -1.37 8.06
C ALA A 190 -4.97 -1.53 6.58
N GLY A 191 -4.88 -2.74 6.02
CA GLY A 191 -5.29 -3.03 4.65
C GLY A 191 -6.78 -2.80 4.42
N LEU A 192 -7.63 -3.21 5.37
CA LEU A 192 -9.07 -2.99 5.33
C LEU A 192 -9.44 -1.50 5.45
N GLU A 193 -8.76 -0.75 6.33
CA GLU A 193 -8.95 0.70 6.44
C GLU A 193 -8.59 1.41 5.12
N LEU A 194 -7.49 1.02 4.47
CA LEU A 194 -7.11 1.56 3.16
C LEU A 194 -8.11 1.19 2.06
N MET A 195 -8.63 -0.04 2.05
CA MET A 195 -9.70 -0.46 1.13
C MET A 195 -10.97 0.38 1.30
N GLN A 196 -11.35 0.69 2.54
CA GLN A 196 -12.50 1.55 2.80
C GLN A 196 -12.29 2.95 2.22
N ILE A 197 -11.10 3.52 2.41
CA ILE A 197 -10.73 4.81 1.82
C ILE A 197 -10.82 4.77 0.29
N ASP A 198 -10.40 3.67 -0.34
CA ASP A 198 -10.48 3.49 -1.79
C ASP A 198 -11.94 3.36 -2.27
N LEU A 199 -12.78 2.59 -1.55
CA LEU A 199 -14.21 2.43 -1.84
C LEU A 199 -15.01 3.73 -1.71
N GLU A 200 -14.65 4.57 -0.74
CA GLU A 200 -15.27 5.89 -0.54
C GLU A 200 -14.74 6.93 -1.55
N SER A 201 -13.61 6.63 -2.22
CA SER A 201 -13.03 7.52 -3.21
C SER A 201 -13.79 7.46 -4.54
N LYS A 202 -14.10 8.63 -5.11
CA LYS A 202 -14.64 8.74 -6.47
C LYS A 202 -13.54 8.79 -7.54
N GLU A 203 -12.29 8.94 -7.13
CA GLU A 203 -11.14 9.05 -8.03
C GLU A 203 -10.35 7.74 -8.04
N TYR A 204 -9.92 7.32 -9.22
CA TYR A 204 -9.04 6.18 -9.35
C TYR A 204 -7.62 6.54 -8.87
N ARG A 205 -7.15 5.89 -7.81
CA ARG A 205 -5.84 6.13 -7.19
C ARG A 205 -4.97 4.87 -7.22
N LEU A 206 -4.20 4.70 -8.30
CA LEU A 206 -3.29 3.56 -8.46
C LEU A 206 -2.36 3.38 -7.25
N ASP A 207 -1.77 4.45 -6.74
CA ASP A 207 -0.84 4.36 -5.59
C ASP A 207 -1.53 3.81 -4.32
N LEU A 208 -2.80 4.18 -4.09
CA LEU A 208 -3.57 3.67 -2.96
C LEU A 208 -3.87 2.18 -3.14
N LYS A 209 -4.32 1.78 -4.34
CA LYS A 209 -4.58 0.37 -4.67
C LYS A 209 -3.33 -0.50 -4.56
N LEU A 210 -2.17 0.01 -5.00
CA LEU A 210 -0.89 -0.69 -4.83
C LEU A 210 -0.47 -0.76 -3.36
N GLU A 211 -0.73 0.27 -2.54
CA GLU A 211 -0.43 0.22 -1.11
C GLU A 211 -1.34 -0.77 -0.37
N ILE A 212 -2.62 -0.85 -0.75
CA ILE A 212 -3.54 -1.89 -0.27
C ILE A 212 -2.96 -3.27 -0.61
N ALA A 213 -2.68 -3.53 -1.88
CA ALA A 213 -2.13 -4.81 -2.31
C ALA A 213 -0.80 -5.15 -1.61
N ALA A 214 0.08 -4.17 -1.41
CA ALA A 214 1.33 -4.34 -0.68
C ALA A 214 1.12 -4.65 0.81
N THR A 215 0.05 -4.13 1.41
CA THR A 215 -0.30 -4.40 2.81
C THR A 215 -0.83 -5.81 2.98
N PHE A 216 -1.71 -6.27 2.08
CA PHE A 216 -2.17 -7.65 2.04
C PHE A 216 -1.02 -8.65 1.76
N PHE A 217 -0.07 -8.30 0.88
CA PHE A 217 1.16 -9.09 0.69
C PHE A 217 1.93 -9.24 2.00
N ARG A 218 2.15 -8.13 2.72
CA ARG A 218 2.87 -8.12 4.01
C ARG A 218 2.16 -8.98 5.05
N ALA A 219 0.82 -9.02 5.04
CA ALA A 219 0.02 -9.89 5.90
C ALA A 219 0.05 -11.38 5.51
N GLY A 220 0.64 -11.75 4.37
CA GLY A 220 0.67 -13.14 3.87
C GLY A 220 -0.55 -13.52 3.02
N MET A 221 -1.39 -12.55 2.66
CA MET A 221 -2.54 -12.73 1.76
C MET A 221 -2.06 -12.64 0.30
N ILE A 222 -1.32 -13.66 -0.16
CA ILE A 222 -0.60 -13.62 -1.43
C ILE A 222 -1.54 -13.57 -2.64
N ALA A 223 -2.55 -14.43 -2.66
CA ALA A 223 -3.51 -14.51 -3.76
C ALA A 223 -4.33 -13.21 -3.87
N ASP A 224 -4.82 -12.71 -2.74
CA ASP A 224 -5.57 -11.46 -2.64
C ASP A 224 -4.71 -10.27 -3.07
N SER A 225 -3.45 -10.21 -2.63
CA SER A 225 -2.51 -9.19 -3.08
C SER A 225 -2.36 -9.21 -4.60
N LEU A 226 -2.16 -10.37 -5.22
CA LEU A 226 -2.03 -10.48 -6.67
C LEU A 226 -3.34 -10.08 -7.38
N ALA A 227 -4.49 -10.53 -6.88
CA ALA A 227 -5.79 -10.16 -7.42
C ALA A 227 -6.02 -8.65 -7.37
N LEU A 228 -5.65 -8.00 -6.27
CA LEU A 228 -5.74 -6.54 -6.12
C LEU A 228 -4.79 -5.79 -7.06
N ILE A 229 -3.60 -6.32 -7.34
CA ILE A 229 -2.71 -5.74 -8.36
C ILE A 229 -3.36 -5.86 -9.74
N ILE A 230 -3.91 -7.03 -10.08
CA ILE A 230 -4.62 -7.26 -11.36
C ILE A 230 -5.81 -6.30 -11.49
N GLU A 231 -6.63 -6.17 -10.45
CA GLU A 231 -7.75 -5.25 -10.41
C GLU A 231 -7.30 -3.79 -10.55
N ALA A 232 -6.22 -3.42 -9.87
CA ALA A 232 -5.65 -2.10 -9.96
C ALA A 232 -5.28 -1.76 -11.41
N VAL A 233 -4.63 -2.66 -12.15
CA VAL A 233 -4.19 -2.37 -13.53
C VAL A 233 -5.30 -2.51 -14.59
N ASN A 234 -6.35 -3.29 -14.32
CA ASN A 234 -7.43 -3.56 -15.30
C ASN A 234 -8.39 -2.38 -15.55
N LEU A 235 -8.28 -1.28 -14.80
CA LEU A 235 -9.05 -0.04 -14.96
C LEU A 235 -8.04 1.12 -15.03
N PRO A 236 -7.62 1.70 -16.20
CA PRO A 236 -8.44 2.65 -16.99
C PRO A 236 -8.13 2.77 -18.52
N SER A 237 -9.16 3.13 -19.32
CA SER A 237 -9.14 3.71 -20.69
C SER A 237 -7.92 3.47 -21.61
N ALA A 238 -7.98 2.34 -22.32
CA ALA A 238 -7.42 1.94 -23.63
C ALA A 238 -5.97 2.27 -24.05
N GLU A 239 -5.47 3.52 -24.10
CA GLU A 239 -4.27 3.77 -24.95
C GLU A 239 -3.18 4.69 -24.36
N LEU A 240 -3.44 5.41 -23.25
CA LEU A 240 -2.46 6.36 -22.65
C LEU A 240 -1.84 5.88 -21.32
N ASN A 241 -2.26 4.72 -20.80
CA ASN A 241 -1.87 4.25 -19.46
C ASN A 241 -0.80 3.15 -19.43
N THR A 242 -0.62 2.36 -20.49
CA THR A 242 0.34 1.24 -20.50
C THR A 242 1.78 1.70 -20.31
N THR A 243 2.20 2.80 -20.96
CA THR A 243 3.54 3.37 -20.79
C THR A 243 3.78 3.86 -19.36
N ARG A 244 2.78 4.51 -18.74
CA ARG A 244 2.88 4.96 -17.33
C ARG A 244 2.91 3.81 -16.35
N MET A 245 2.20 2.72 -16.63
CA MET A 245 2.23 1.51 -15.82
C MET A 245 3.57 0.77 -15.98
N ALA A 246 4.10 0.67 -17.19
CA ALA A 246 5.41 0.07 -17.47
C ALA A 246 6.56 0.79 -16.73
N GLU A 247 6.47 2.12 -16.58
CA GLU A 247 7.45 2.93 -15.86
C GLU A 247 7.25 2.94 -14.33
N ASN A 248 6.14 2.39 -13.82
CA ASN A 248 5.83 2.42 -12.39
C ASN A 248 6.67 1.39 -11.61
N LYS A 249 7.74 1.88 -10.98
CA LYS A 249 8.67 1.08 -10.17
C LYS A 249 8.01 0.39 -8.97
N VAL A 250 6.95 0.97 -8.40
CA VAL A 250 6.25 0.38 -7.24
C VAL A 250 5.46 -0.84 -7.69
N LEU A 251 4.69 -0.70 -8.77
CA LEU A 251 3.98 -1.80 -9.42
C LEU A 251 4.95 -2.92 -9.80
N ALA A 252 6.01 -2.63 -10.55
CA ALA A 252 6.96 -3.64 -11.01
C ALA A 252 7.61 -4.41 -9.84
N LYS A 253 8.02 -3.71 -8.77
CA LYS A 253 8.60 -4.35 -7.57
C LYS A 253 7.59 -5.21 -6.83
N LEU A 254 6.35 -4.74 -6.66
CA LEU A 254 5.31 -5.47 -5.95
C LEU A 254 4.84 -6.70 -6.74
N LEU A 255 4.61 -6.53 -8.05
CA LEU A 255 4.23 -7.61 -8.94
C LEU A 255 5.31 -8.71 -8.96
N ARG A 256 6.58 -8.33 -9.09
CA ARG A 256 7.70 -9.28 -9.07
C ARG A 256 7.66 -10.19 -7.85
N LYS A 257 7.47 -9.64 -6.65
CA LYS A 257 7.43 -10.47 -5.43
C LYS A 257 6.12 -11.24 -5.27
N ALA A 258 4.97 -10.62 -5.57
CA ALA A 258 3.65 -11.22 -5.40
C ALA A 258 3.40 -12.37 -6.39
N ALA A 259 3.63 -12.15 -7.69
CA ALA A 259 3.46 -13.17 -8.70
C ALA A 259 4.45 -14.32 -8.53
N ALA A 260 5.71 -14.04 -8.15
CA ALA A 260 6.71 -15.09 -7.96
C ALA A 260 6.36 -15.99 -6.76
N ILE A 261 6.04 -15.40 -5.59
CA ILE A 261 5.69 -16.22 -4.42
C ILE A 261 4.35 -16.93 -4.60
N TYR A 262 3.38 -16.32 -5.30
CA TYR A 262 2.14 -16.98 -5.70
C TYR A 262 2.43 -18.24 -6.53
N SER A 263 3.22 -18.09 -7.59
CA SER A 263 3.57 -19.20 -8.49
C SER A 263 4.25 -20.33 -7.73
N LEU A 264 5.18 -19.98 -6.84
CA LEU A 264 5.91 -20.95 -6.02
C LEU A 264 5.00 -21.71 -5.03
N ILE A 265 4.06 -21.03 -4.37
CA ILE A 265 3.20 -21.64 -3.36
C ILE A 265 2.10 -22.49 -4.00
N TYR A 266 1.41 -21.97 -5.01
CA TYR A 266 0.22 -22.61 -5.57
C TYR A 266 0.54 -23.60 -6.70
N ARG A 267 1.68 -23.44 -7.39
CA ARG A 267 2.11 -24.27 -8.51
C ARG A 267 3.62 -24.54 -8.45
N PRO A 268 4.11 -25.16 -7.36
CA PRO A 268 5.55 -25.36 -7.15
C PRO A 268 6.22 -26.10 -8.31
N ASP A 269 5.55 -27.09 -8.92
CA ASP A 269 6.09 -27.91 -10.02
C ASP A 269 6.27 -27.17 -11.34
N SER A 270 5.59 -26.03 -11.52
CA SER A 270 5.63 -25.25 -12.76
C SER A 270 5.76 -23.74 -12.48
N ALA A 271 6.40 -23.38 -11.36
CA ALA A 271 6.42 -22.01 -10.86
C ALA A 271 6.94 -20.99 -11.88
N GLY A 272 8.00 -21.34 -12.63
CA GLY A 272 8.54 -20.48 -13.69
C GLY A 272 7.53 -20.24 -14.83
N SER A 273 6.88 -21.30 -15.29
CA SER A 273 5.85 -21.20 -16.35
C SER A 273 4.65 -20.37 -15.90
N VAL A 274 4.19 -20.56 -14.67
CA VAL A 274 3.04 -19.83 -14.12
C VAL A 274 3.39 -18.37 -13.89
N TYR A 275 4.61 -18.07 -13.44
CA TYR A 275 5.09 -16.70 -13.31
C TYR A 275 5.11 -15.99 -14.67
N SER A 276 5.67 -16.60 -15.70
CA SER A 276 5.62 -16.06 -17.07
C SER A 276 4.19 -15.88 -17.58
N GLN A 277 3.32 -16.85 -17.31
CA GLN A 277 1.93 -16.79 -17.74
C GLN A 277 1.16 -15.65 -17.07
N ILE A 278 1.36 -15.39 -15.77
CA ILE A 278 0.74 -14.26 -15.08
C ILE A 278 1.11 -12.93 -15.76
N TYR A 279 2.38 -12.75 -16.13
CA TYR A 279 2.82 -11.56 -16.86
C TYR A 279 2.19 -11.48 -18.24
N HIS A 280 2.16 -12.59 -18.98
CA HIS A 280 1.55 -12.63 -20.31
C HIS A 280 0.05 -12.29 -20.29
N ASP A 281 -0.70 -12.91 -19.37
CA ASP A 281 -2.16 -12.85 -19.35
C ASP A 281 -2.68 -11.53 -18.74
N TYR A 282 -2.00 -11.00 -17.71
CA TYR A 282 -2.50 -9.86 -16.93
C TYR A 282 -1.64 -8.60 -17.02
N PHE A 283 -0.37 -8.72 -17.41
CA PHE A 283 0.58 -7.59 -17.40
C PHE A 283 1.41 -7.53 -18.69
N PRO A 284 0.81 -7.53 -19.89
CA PRO A 284 1.53 -7.62 -21.17
C PRO A 284 2.44 -6.42 -21.47
N PHE A 285 2.39 -5.37 -20.65
CA PHE A 285 3.21 -4.16 -20.72
C PHE A 285 4.43 -4.19 -19.79
N LEU A 286 4.60 -5.25 -18.99
CA LEU A 286 5.77 -5.48 -18.15
C LEU A 286 6.40 -6.82 -18.51
N ASP A 287 7.72 -6.85 -18.59
CA ASP A 287 8.46 -8.10 -18.73
C ASP A 287 8.67 -8.76 -17.36
N PRO A 288 8.60 -10.11 -17.28
CA PRO A 288 8.97 -10.85 -16.07
C PRO A 288 10.45 -10.60 -15.72
N ASP A 289 10.77 -10.56 -14.41
CA ASP A 289 12.14 -10.34 -13.95
C ASP A 289 13.03 -11.54 -14.37
N PRO A 290 14.08 -11.31 -15.19
CA PRO A 290 14.91 -12.41 -15.72
C PRO A 290 15.62 -13.22 -14.64
N ALA A 291 16.05 -12.57 -13.56
CA ALA A 291 16.71 -13.25 -12.45
C ALA A 291 15.73 -14.16 -11.73
N THR A 292 14.50 -13.69 -11.48
CA THR A 292 13.44 -14.51 -10.88
C THR A 292 13.14 -15.77 -11.72
N LEU A 293 13.12 -15.67 -13.05
CA LEU A 293 12.96 -16.84 -13.92
C LEU A 293 14.10 -17.85 -13.79
N LYS A 294 15.35 -17.37 -13.73
CA LYS A 294 16.53 -18.23 -13.50
C LYS A 294 16.50 -18.87 -12.12
N TYR A 295 16.01 -18.17 -11.09
CA TYR A 295 15.75 -18.76 -9.77
C TYR A 295 14.73 -19.90 -9.86
N PHE A 296 13.66 -19.78 -10.65
CA PHE A 296 12.75 -20.91 -10.87
C PHE A 296 13.38 -22.07 -11.62
N ALA A 297 14.24 -21.80 -12.61
CA ALA A 297 15.02 -22.85 -13.26
C ALA A 297 15.93 -23.59 -12.26
N VAL A 298 16.60 -22.86 -11.37
CA VAL A 298 17.34 -23.45 -10.24
C VAL A 298 16.42 -24.29 -9.37
N TYR A 299 15.22 -23.80 -9.02
CA TYR A 299 14.26 -24.53 -8.19
C TYR A 299 13.82 -25.85 -8.83
N ASP A 300 13.60 -25.89 -10.13
CA ASP A 300 13.28 -27.12 -10.86
C ASP A 300 14.46 -28.10 -10.86
N LEU A 301 15.68 -27.60 -11.08
CA LEU A 301 16.90 -28.39 -10.99
C LEU A 301 17.13 -28.95 -9.57
N LEU A 302 16.76 -28.21 -8.52
CA LEU A 302 16.88 -28.68 -7.13
C LEU A 302 16.03 -29.93 -6.89
N LYS A 303 14.80 -29.96 -7.40
CA LYS A 303 13.92 -31.14 -7.30
C LYS A 303 14.55 -32.36 -7.96
N ILE A 304 15.04 -32.19 -9.19
CA ILE A 304 15.73 -33.24 -9.94
C ILE A 304 16.99 -33.71 -9.20
N SER A 305 17.73 -32.78 -8.59
CA SER A 305 18.98 -33.06 -7.88
C SER A 305 18.78 -33.84 -6.58
N ARG A 306 17.64 -33.66 -5.90
CA ARG A 306 17.29 -34.42 -4.69
C ARG A 306 17.20 -35.90 -5.00
N ASP A 307 16.51 -36.25 -6.08
CA ASP A 307 16.27 -37.64 -6.47
C ASP A 307 17.46 -38.26 -7.23
N SER A 308 18.34 -37.43 -7.79
CA SER A 308 19.50 -37.91 -8.57
C SER A 308 20.65 -38.36 -7.67
N ALA A 309 21.19 -39.55 -7.97
CA ALA A 309 22.45 -40.03 -7.39
C ALA A 309 23.69 -39.32 -7.99
N THR A 310 23.53 -38.61 -9.11
CA THR A 310 24.64 -37.97 -9.83
C THR A 310 24.79 -36.49 -9.45
N ILE A 311 26.02 -35.97 -9.56
CA ILE A 311 26.33 -34.56 -9.30
C ILE A 311 26.04 -33.63 -10.50
N PHE A 312 25.75 -34.18 -11.68
CA PHE A 312 25.56 -33.37 -12.90
C PHE A 312 24.50 -32.26 -12.78
N PRO A 313 23.32 -32.50 -12.15
CA PRO A 313 22.34 -31.44 -11.92
C PRO A 313 22.87 -30.28 -11.06
N LEU A 314 23.80 -30.53 -10.13
CA LEU A 314 24.42 -29.47 -9.31
C LEU A 314 25.33 -28.56 -10.14
N TYR A 315 26.06 -29.10 -11.12
CA TYR A 315 26.82 -28.26 -12.05
C TYR A 315 25.92 -27.43 -12.96
N GLN A 316 24.72 -27.90 -13.31
CA GLN A 316 23.73 -27.09 -14.02
C GLN A 316 23.21 -25.96 -13.13
N ILE A 317 22.98 -26.22 -11.84
CA ILE A 317 22.63 -25.16 -10.88
C ILE A 317 23.75 -24.12 -10.77
N ALA A 318 25.01 -24.54 -10.73
CA ALA A 318 26.15 -23.61 -10.71
C ALA A 318 26.24 -22.77 -12.00
N PHE A 319 25.89 -23.35 -13.16
CA PHE A 319 25.80 -22.60 -14.41
C PHE A 319 24.69 -21.53 -14.36
N GLU A 320 23.49 -21.89 -13.90
CA GLU A 320 22.39 -20.93 -13.72
C GLU A 320 22.74 -19.84 -12.68
N ALA A 321 23.47 -20.20 -11.62
CA ALA A 321 23.95 -19.23 -10.63
C ALA A 321 24.86 -18.15 -11.24
N GLU A 322 25.73 -18.51 -12.19
CA GLU A 322 26.53 -17.55 -12.94
C GLU A 322 25.67 -16.63 -13.81
N MET A 323 24.62 -17.17 -14.42
CA MET A 323 23.66 -16.38 -15.20
C MET A 323 22.83 -15.43 -14.33
N ILE A 324 22.53 -15.81 -13.08
CA ILE A 324 21.89 -14.94 -12.09
C ILE A 324 22.82 -13.80 -11.68
N ARG A 325 24.12 -14.07 -11.49
CA ARG A 325 25.12 -13.06 -11.12
C ARG A 325 25.20 -11.91 -12.14
N VAL A 326 24.96 -12.18 -13.42
CA VAL A 326 24.89 -11.14 -14.45
C VAL A 326 23.73 -10.16 -14.20
N ASP A 327 22.57 -10.67 -13.81
CA ASP A 327 21.37 -9.85 -13.55
C ASP A 327 21.38 -9.21 -12.14
N ARG A 328 22.12 -9.81 -11.20
CA ARG A 328 22.22 -9.42 -9.78
C ARG A 328 23.69 -9.19 -9.39
N ASN A 329 24.37 -8.27 -10.08
CA ASN A 329 25.81 -8.04 -9.94
C ASN A 329 26.29 -7.58 -8.55
N SER A 330 25.38 -7.07 -7.70
CA SER A 330 25.68 -6.61 -6.35
C SER A 330 25.57 -7.71 -5.29
N GLU A 331 25.14 -8.91 -5.67
CA GLU A 331 24.87 -10.01 -4.74
C GLU A 331 26.02 -11.01 -4.78
N TYR A 332 26.17 -11.77 -3.69
CA TYR A 332 27.05 -12.93 -3.69
C TYR A 332 26.58 -13.94 -4.75
N LEU A 333 27.51 -14.70 -5.33
CA LEU A 333 27.15 -15.79 -6.23
C LEU A 333 26.25 -16.78 -5.48
N LEU A 334 25.31 -17.44 -6.15
CA LEU A 334 24.42 -18.42 -5.50
C LEU A 334 25.15 -19.74 -5.22
N LEU A 335 25.86 -20.27 -6.22
CA LEU A 335 26.64 -21.49 -6.13
C LEU A 335 27.82 -21.42 -7.09
N SER A 336 29.03 -21.65 -6.60
CA SER A 336 30.23 -21.68 -7.42
C SER A 336 30.64 -23.11 -7.80
N LYS A 337 31.47 -23.27 -8.83
CA LYS A 337 32.09 -24.57 -9.12
C LYS A 337 32.99 -25.04 -7.97
N ALA A 338 33.73 -24.13 -7.35
CA ALA A 338 34.58 -24.45 -6.21
C ALA A 338 33.78 -24.97 -5.01
N ASP A 339 32.57 -24.43 -4.79
CA ASP A 339 31.65 -24.88 -3.74
C ASP A 339 31.25 -26.37 -3.94
N LEU A 340 31.21 -26.84 -5.19
CA LEU A 340 30.90 -28.24 -5.52
C LEU A 340 32.11 -29.16 -5.43
N ASP A 341 33.28 -28.65 -5.79
CA ASP A 341 34.52 -29.44 -5.82
C ASP A 341 35.12 -29.59 -4.40
N GLU A 342 35.01 -28.56 -3.55
CA GLU A 342 35.65 -28.47 -2.23
C GLU A 342 34.65 -28.49 -1.06
N GLY A 343 33.36 -28.28 -1.32
CA GLY A 343 32.35 -28.04 -0.29
C GLY A 343 32.34 -26.60 0.22
N LEU A 344 31.31 -26.25 0.99
CA LEU A 344 31.12 -24.90 1.53
C LEU A 344 32.07 -24.63 2.69
N SER A 345 32.97 -23.66 2.50
CA SER A 345 33.77 -23.09 3.59
C SER A 345 32.92 -22.27 4.57
N ALA A 346 33.41 -22.05 5.79
CA ALA A 346 32.70 -21.24 6.79
C ALA A 346 32.46 -19.79 6.32
N ALA A 347 33.40 -19.21 5.57
CA ALA A 347 33.23 -17.88 4.96
C ALA A 347 32.09 -17.88 3.94
N ARG A 348 32.05 -18.91 3.08
CA ARG A 348 31.01 -19.07 2.07
C ARG A 348 29.63 -19.27 2.68
N ILE A 349 29.55 -20.04 3.77
CA ILE A 349 28.32 -20.21 4.56
C ILE A 349 27.83 -18.85 5.08
N ALA A 350 28.71 -18.01 5.60
CA ALA A 350 28.33 -16.69 6.10
C ALA A 350 27.76 -15.79 4.98
N GLU A 351 28.39 -15.78 3.80
CA GLU A 351 27.90 -15.04 2.63
C GLU A 351 26.49 -15.48 2.21
N LEU A 352 26.25 -16.80 2.16
CA LEU A 352 24.94 -17.37 1.80
C LEU A 352 23.87 -17.05 2.86
N LYS A 353 24.20 -17.09 4.15
CA LYS A 353 23.29 -16.66 5.23
C LYS A 353 22.91 -15.20 5.07
N THR A 354 23.88 -14.32 4.84
CA THR A 354 23.64 -12.89 4.61
C THR A 354 22.73 -12.67 3.39
N MET A 355 22.93 -13.42 2.30
CA MET A 355 22.06 -13.35 1.14
C MET A 355 20.60 -13.71 1.47
N VAL A 356 20.38 -14.81 2.21
CA VAL A 356 19.05 -15.22 2.64
C VAL A 356 18.40 -14.13 3.49
N GLU A 357 19.10 -13.58 4.48
CA GLU A 357 18.59 -12.54 5.37
C GLU A 357 18.22 -11.25 4.63
N GLN A 358 19.06 -10.79 3.70
CA GLN A 358 18.81 -9.60 2.89
C GLN A 358 17.58 -9.77 1.97
N LYS A 359 17.38 -10.99 1.44
CA LYS A 359 16.29 -11.27 0.51
C LYS A 359 15.00 -11.67 1.17
N LEU A 360 15.01 -12.17 2.41
CA LEU A 360 13.83 -12.80 3.02
C LEU A 360 12.58 -11.91 2.94
N ILE A 361 12.72 -10.62 3.28
CA ILE A 361 11.62 -9.64 3.27
C ILE A 361 11.32 -9.11 1.87
N SER A 362 12.35 -8.89 1.05
CA SER A 362 12.24 -8.16 -0.22
C SER A 362 11.88 -9.08 -1.40
N LEU A 363 12.44 -10.29 -1.40
CA LEU A 363 12.37 -11.34 -2.43
C LEU A 363 12.28 -12.73 -1.75
N PRO A 364 11.19 -13.03 -1.02
CA PRO A 364 11.05 -14.26 -0.22
C PRO A 364 11.17 -15.54 -1.05
N HIS A 365 10.77 -15.52 -2.33
CA HIS A 365 10.90 -16.65 -3.23
C HIS A 365 12.37 -16.95 -3.57
N GLU A 366 13.20 -15.94 -3.85
CA GLU A 366 14.64 -16.11 -4.10
C GLU A 366 15.36 -16.58 -2.82
N ALA A 367 14.99 -16.03 -1.66
CA ALA A 367 15.50 -16.46 -0.37
C ALA A 367 15.17 -17.92 -0.09
N PHE A 368 13.93 -18.33 -0.29
CA PHE A 368 13.50 -19.72 -0.14
C PHE A 368 14.26 -20.67 -1.07
N ILE A 369 14.40 -20.35 -2.35
CA ILE A 369 15.13 -21.20 -3.31
C ILE A 369 16.61 -21.32 -2.91
N THR A 370 17.20 -20.23 -2.42
CA THR A 370 18.56 -20.24 -1.85
C THR A 370 18.64 -21.18 -0.65
N MET A 371 17.67 -21.15 0.27
CA MET A 371 17.60 -22.06 1.41
C MET A 371 17.47 -23.52 0.98
N GLN A 372 16.64 -23.82 -0.03
CA GLN A 372 16.48 -25.18 -0.57
C GLN A 372 17.76 -25.69 -1.22
N MET A 373 18.54 -24.81 -1.87
CA MET A 373 19.85 -25.13 -2.42
C MET A 373 20.86 -25.46 -1.32
N ILE A 374 20.92 -24.66 -0.25
CA ILE A 374 21.80 -24.94 0.90
C ILE A 374 21.42 -26.27 1.55
N GLY A 375 20.12 -26.54 1.74
CA GLY A 375 19.63 -27.81 2.29
C GLY A 375 20.06 -29.01 1.44
N LEU A 376 19.97 -28.89 0.10
CA LEU A 376 20.46 -29.94 -0.80
C LEU A 376 21.98 -30.16 -0.66
N LEU A 377 22.78 -29.10 -0.51
CA LEU A 377 24.23 -29.25 -0.29
C LEU A 377 24.54 -29.97 1.03
N MET A 378 23.75 -29.72 2.08
CA MET A 378 23.84 -30.48 3.34
C MET A 378 23.52 -31.96 3.11
N ASP A 379 22.44 -32.27 2.39
CA ASP A 379 22.04 -33.66 2.09
C ASP A 379 23.10 -34.41 1.26
N LYS A 380 23.84 -33.70 0.40
CA LYS A 380 24.94 -34.25 -0.41
C LYS A 380 26.29 -34.24 0.32
N GLY A 381 26.35 -33.82 1.58
CA GLY A 381 27.59 -33.76 2.37
C GLY A 381 28.58 -32.67 1.93
N LEU A 382 28.13 -31.70 1.13
CA LEU A 382 28.92 -30.56 0.66
C LEU A 382 28.84 -29.36 1.61
N ALA A 383 28.03 -29.41 2.65
CA ALA A 383 27.90 -28.36 3.65
C ALA A 383 27.69 -28.97 5.05
N ASP A 384 28.30 -28.38 6.08
CA ASP A 384 28.16 -28.87 7.46
C ASP A 384 26.78 -28.51 8.05
N PRO A 385 25.93 -29.52 8.37
CA PRO A 385 24.62 -29.27 8.95
C PRO A 385 24.67 -28.53 10.30
N ARG A 386 25.75 -28.68 11.08
CA ARG A 386 25.89 -28.04 12.40
C ARG A 386 25.94 -26.52 12.31
N LEU A 387 26.38 -25.99 11.17
CA LEU A 387 26.49 -24.55 10.94
C LEU A 387 25.21 -23.97 10.33
N LEU A 388 24.34 -24.80 9.75
CA LEU A 388 23.28 -24.36 8.83
C LEU A 388 21.87 -24.80 9.25
N ALA A 389 21.69 -25.99 9.83
CA ALA A 389 20.38 -26.59 10.05
C ALA A 389 19.45 -25.68 10.87
N ASP A 390 19.91 -25.19 12.01
CA ASP A 390 19.16 -24.30 12.89
C ASP A 390 18.78 -22.99 12.18
N PHE A 391 19.72 -22.39 11.44
CA PHE A 391 19.46 -21.16 10.67
C PHE A 391 18.39 -21.37 9.59
N LEU A 392 18.53 -22.42 8.77
CA LEU A 392 17.57 -22.72 7.71
C LEU A 392 16.19 -23.03 8.29
N TRP A 393 16.15 -23.72 9.43
CA TRP A 393 14.92 -24.04 10.14
C TRP A 393 14.23 -22.78 10.67
N GLU A 394 14.96 -21.90 11.37
CA GLU A 394 14.45 -20.62 11.87
C GLU A 394 13.84 -19.78 10.72
N LYS A 395 14.54 -19.66 9.58
CA LYS A 395 14.03 -18.91 8.41
C LYS A 395 12.83 -19.58 7.75
N SER A 396 12.78 -20.91 7.76
CA SER A 396 11.61 -21.66 7.26
C SER A 396 10.39 -21.43 8.14
N MET A 397 10.58 -21.37 9.46
CA MET A 397 9.52 -21.03 10.41
C MET A 397 9.04 -19.58 10.23
N GLU A 398 9.94 -18.61 10.02
CA GLU A 398 9.57 -17.22 9.71
C GLU A 398 8.66 -17.13 8.45
N LEU A 399 9.01 -17.87 7.39
CA LEU A 399 8.20 -17.96 6.18
C LEU A 399 6.84 -18.63 6.44
N PHE A 400 6.80 -19.69 7.25
CA PHE A 400 5.57 -20.37 7.63
C PHE A 400 4.63 -19.47 8.44
N TYR A 401 5.14 -18.71 9.42
CA TYR A 401 4.30 -17.77 10.17
C TYR A 401 3.77 -16.62 9.30
N TRP A 402 4.54 -16.20 8.29
CA TRP A 402 4.07 -15.26 7.27
C TRP A 402 2.98 -15.88 6.39
N VAL A 403 3.28 -16.96 5.66
CA VAL A 403 2.32 -17.72 4.86
C VAL A 403 2.40 -19.19 5.28
N PRO A 404 1.38 -19.73 5.96
CA PRO A 404 1.43 -21.08 6.53
C PRO A 404 1.27 -22.15 5.44
N SER A 405 2.23 -22.23 4.52
CA SER A 405 2.24 -23.15 3.39
C SER A 405 2.98 -24.43 3.73
N ARG A 406 2.53 -25.55 3.16
CA ARG A 406 3.23 -26.84 3.23
C ARG A 406 4.64 -26.79 2.67
N LEU A 407 4.90 -25.83 1.78
CA LEU A 407 6.17 -25.65 1.10
C LEU A 407 7.31 -25.29 2.05
N PHE A 408 7.04 -24.54 3.12
CA PHE A 408 8.08 -24.02 4.00
C PHE A 408 8.49 -24.99 5.09
N ILE A 409 7.63 -25.93 5.47
CA ILE A 409 7.89 -26.92 6.52
C ILE A 409 7.96 -28.31 5.90
N ASP A 410 9.17 -28.73 5.57
CA ASP A 410 9.49 -30.03 4.97
C ASP A 410 9.73 -31.10 6.06
N PRO A 411 8.91 -32.17 6.12
CA PRO A 411 9.12 -33.27 7.08
C PRO A 411 10.48 -33.95 6.93
N SER A 412 10.99 -34.05 5.70
CA SER A 412 12.25 -34.74 5.41
C SER A 412 13.45 -33.97 5.99
N PHE A 413 13.37 -32.64 6.00
CA PHE A 413 14.40 -31.80 6.59
C PHE A 413 14.51 -32.01 8.10
N LEU A 414 13.38 -32.07 8.82
CA LEU A 414 13.37 -32.38 10.25
C LEU A 414 13.90 -33.78 10.53
N GLN A 415 13.54 -34.77 9.71
CA GLN A 415 14.02 -36.13 9.87
C GLN A 415 15.55 -36.22 9.71
N ASN A 416 16.10 -35.54 8.71
CA ASN A 416 17.51 -35.64 8.35
C ASN A 416 18.42 -34.72 9.19
N HIS A 417 17.94 -33.53 9.54
CA HIS A 417 18.74 -32.47 10.18
C HIS A 417 18.25 -32.06 11.57
N GLY A 418 17.15 -32.64 12.05
CA GLY A 418 16.58 -32.40 13.38
C GLY A 418 17.55 -32.45 14.56
N PRO A 419 18.55 -33.35 14.59
CA PRO A 419 19.56 -33.37 15.66
C PRO A 419 20.40 -32.10 15.79
N PHE A 420 20.44 -31.25 14.75
CA PHE A 420 21.23 -30.01 14.71
C PHE A 420 20.40 -28.74 14.91
N ILE A 421 19.10 -28.88 15.18
CA ILE A 421 18.16 -27.79 15.42
C ILE A 421 17.94 -27.67 16.93
N LYS A 422 17.79 -26.44 17.44
CA LYS A 422 17.42 -26.20 18.85
C LYS A 422 16.13 -26.94 19.21
N ASP A 423 16.12 -27.59 20.37
CA ASP A 423 15.01 -28.46 20.81
C ASP A 423 13.65 -27.75 20.78
N GLU A 424 13.55 -26.52 21.31
CA GLU A 424 12.30 -25.74 21.32
C GLU A 424 11.71 -25.54 19.91
N SER A 425 12.56 -25.19 18.95
CA SER A 425 12.16 -24.92 17.56
C SER A 425 11.85 -26.22 16.80
N ARG A 426 12.57 -27.30 17.11
CA ARG A 426 12.30 -28.64 16.56
C ARG A 426 10.95 -29.17 17.03
N GLU A 427 10.69 -29.14 18.34
CA GLU A 427 9.42 -29.59 18.91
C GLU A 427 8.24 -28.81 18.34
N GLU A 428 8.41 -27.51 18.12
CA GLU A 428 7.41 -26.67 17.47
C GLU A 428 7.10 -27.15 16.05
N GLY A 429 8.13 -27.46 15.26
CA GLY A 429 7.99 -28.07 13.93
C GLY A 429 7.23 -29.39 13.93
N GLU A 430 7.62 -30.30 14.81
CA GLU A 430 7.00 -31.62 14.96
C GLU A 430 5.51 -31.50 15.33
N ARG A 431 5.16 -30.54 16.20
CA ARG A 431 3.77 -30.24 16.56
C ARG A 431 2.98 -29.71 15.38
N ILE A 432 3.55 -28.80 14.57
CA ILE A 432 2.91 -28.29 13.34
C ILE A 432 2.63 -29.44 12.36
N LEU A 433 3.60 -30.32 12.13
CA LEU A 433 3.44 -31.49 11.26
C LEU A 433 2.38 -32.47 11.79
N SER A 434 2.39 -32.72 13.10
CA SER A 434 1.40 -33.58 13.76
C SER A 434 -0.01 -33.01 13.66
N ALA A 435 -0.19 -31.71 13.87
CA ALA A 435 -1.48 -31.03 13.72
C ALA A 435 -1.99 -31.07 12.27
N ARG A 436 -1.11 -30.88 11.28
CA ARG A 436 -1.45 -31.00 9.84
C ARG A 436 -1.91 -32.41 9.48
N THR A 437 -1.22 -33.45 9.96
CA THR A 437 -1.62 -34.84 9.70
C THR A 437 -2.96 -35.19 10.36
N ALA A 438 -3.19 -34.74 11.60
CA ALA A 438 -4.47 -34.92 12.29
C ALA A 438 -5.66 -34.29 11.54
N LEU A 439 -5.48 -33.09 10.98
CA LEU A 439 -6.51 -32.43 10.15
C LEU A 439 -6.84 -33.18 8.87
N ASN A 440 -5.81 -33.65 8.17
CA ASN A 440 -5.99 -34.40 6.94
C ASN A 440 -6.79 -35.69 7.19
N ASN A 441 -6.63 -36.31 8.35
CA ASN A 441 -7.32 -37.54 8.72
C ASN A 441 -8.77 -37.33 9.19
N ASN A 442 -9.15 -36.14 9.67
CA ASN A 442 -10.45 -35.87 10.31
C ASN A 442 -11.60 -35.48 9.36
N GLY A 443 -11.51 -35.81 8.07
CA GLY A 443 -12.59 -35.79 7.07
C GLY A 443 -13.71 -34.75 7.28
N ASP A 444 -14.82 -35.19 7.89
CA ASP A 444 -16.09 -34.46 7.98
C ASP A 444 -16.22 -33.49 9.18
N ASN A 445 -15.39 -33.59 10.22
CA ASN A 445 -15.47 -32.73 11.42
C ASN A 445 -14.50 -31.53 11.41
N ARG A 446 -13.88 -31.24 10.25
CA ARG A 446 -12.84 -30.19 10.13
C ARG A 446 -13.34 -28.80 10.52
N VAL A 447 -14.59 -28.46 10.16
CA VAL A 447 -15.16 -27.12 10.41
C VAL A 447 -15.35 -26.87 11.91
N GLU A 448 -15.84 -27.86 12.66
CA GLU A 448 -16.00 -27.74 14.12
C GLU A 448 -14.66 -27.58 14.83
N LEU A 449 -13.65 -28.36 14.41
CA LEU A 449 -12.27 -28.24 14.90
C LEU A 449 -11.66 -26.85 14.60
N TYR A 450 -11.85 -26.32 13.39
CA TYR A 450 -11.37 -24.98 13.03
C TYR A 450 -12.01 -23.90 13.91
N LEU A 451 -13.32 -23.99 14.16
CA LEU A 451 -14.02 -23.04 15.02
C LEU A 451 -13.56 -23.13 16.48
N GLU A 452 -13.30 -24.32 17.00
CA GLU A 452 -12.76 -24.52 18.34
C GLU A 452 -11.37 -23.88 18.48
N TRP A 453 -10.49 -24.12 17.51
CA TRP A 453 -9.12 -23.59 17.53
C TRP A 453 -9.04 -22.08 17.32
N LEU A 454 -9.95 -21.51 16.54
CA LEU A 454 -10.04 -20.06 16.38
C LEU A 454 -10.50 -19.36 17.68
N LYS A 455 -11.38 -20.00 18.45
CA LYS A 455 -11.90 -19.46 19.71
C LYS A 455 -10.90 -19.55 20.87
N ASN A 456 -10.03 -20.54 20.87
CA ASN A 456 -9.07 -20.72 21.95
C ASN A 456 -7.83 -19.82 21.77
N LYS A 457 -7.65 -18.86 22.69
CA LYS A 457 -6.54 -17.90 22.64
C LYS A 457 -5.17 -18.53 22.83
N ASP A 458 -5.10 -19.71 23.46
CA ASP A 458 -3.84 -20.41 23.74
C ASP A 458 -3.38 -21.31 22.57
N MET A 459 -4.15 -21.33 21.47
CA MET A 459 -3.95 -22.19 20.31
C MET A 459 -3.42 -21.42 19.08
N ASP A 460 -2.50 -20.47 19.28
CA ASP A 460 -1.89 -19.65 18.21
C ASP A 460 -1.49 -20.44 16.98
N ARG A 461 -0.82 -21.56 17.20
CA ARG A 461 -0.33 -22.47 16.16
C ARG A 461 -1.45 -23.06 15.33
N MET A 462 -2.53 -23.48 15.98
CA MET A 462 -3.69 -24.03 15.31
C MET A 462 -4.43 -22.95 14.54
N ARG A 463 -4.42 -21.70 15.02
CA ARG A 463 -4.94 -20.55 14.25
C ARG A 463 -4.13 -20.32 12.97
N HIS A 464 -2.80 -20.45 13.01
CA HIS A 464 -1.95 -20.39 11.81
C HIS A 464 -2.25 -21.52 10.82
N ILE A 465 -2.43 -22.76 11.29
CA ILE A 465 -2.75 -23.90 10.43
C ILE A 465 -4.16 -23.75 9.82
N THR A 466 -5.15 -23.35 10.62
CA THR A 466 -6.50 -23.05 10.14
C THR A 466 -6.46 -21.94 9.07
N ALA A 467 -5.68 -20.88 9.28
CA ALA A 467 -5.50 -19.82 8.30
C ALA A 467 -4.92 -20.37 6.98
N GLY A 468 -3.94 -21.29 7.03
CA GLY A 468 -3.38 -21.91 5.82
C GLY A 468 -4.39 -22.72 5.01
N HIS A 469 -5.30 -23.43 5.66
CA HIS A 469 -6.39 -24.12 4.97
C HIS A 469 -7.39 -23.15 4.34
N PHE A 470 -7.76 -22.06 5.03
CA PHE A 470 -8.62 -21.02 4.46
C PHE A 470 -8.00 -20.33 3.24
N LEU A 471 -6.68 -20.14 3.25
CA LEU A 471 -5.92 -19.59 2.14
C LEU A 471 -5.69 -20.60 1.00
N GLY A 472 -6.02 -21.88 1.19
CA GLY A 472 -5.78 -22.94 0.21
C GLY A 472 -4.31 -23.27 -0.01
N VAL A 473 -3.45 -23.03 0.99
CA VAL A 473 -1.99 -23.29 0.93
C VAL A 473 -1.54 -24.50 1.77
N LEU A 474 -2.48 -25.16 2.47
CA LEU A 474 -2.29 -26.40 3.25
C LEU A 474 -3.18 -27.56 2.82
#